data_AF-A0AA88L1G2-F1
#
_entry.id   AF-A0AA88L1G2-F1
#
_cell.length_a   1.000
_cell.length_b   1.000
_cell.length_c   1.000
_cell.angle_alpha   90.00
_cell.angle_beta   90.00
_cell.angle_gamma   90.00
#
_symmetry.space_group_name_H-M   'P 1'
#
loop_
_entity.id
_entity.type
_entity.pdbx_description
1 polymer ?
#
loop_
_entity_poly.entity_id
_entity_poly.type
_entity_poly.pdbx_seq_one_letter_code
_entity_poly.pdbx_strand_id
1 'polypeptide(L)'
;MPKRTALSEELLRRLIEDDNNEDLSSDSDARTNPEPYKVHLIDDCSFWLDFKQTADTILRNRKWADGESLQVKWNSINWLNYSIEWPTEIHFRYDSDFSVIKVNESRRRMTPNKNSLELVSAYEGPIPPPPAKYKDLMDICHTLVIPRTFHKYYAALPSSESTRDAMDESDVEEEDPEDL
;
A
#
# COMPACT_ATOMS: atom_id res chain seq x y z
N MET A 1 9.20 -36.92 6.84
CA MET A 1 9.92 -36.30 7.98
C MET A 1 11.07 -35.48 7.44
N PRO A 2 10.97 -34.15 7.35
CA PRO A 2 12.06 -33.33 6.82
C PRO A 2 12.98 -32.85 7.95
N LYS A 3 14.28 -33.06 7.75
CA LYS A 3 15.38 -32.56 8.58
C LYS A 3 15.70 -31.14 8.12
N ARG A 4 15.08 -30.11 8.72
CA ARG A 4 15.42 -28.69 8.50
C ARG A 4 15.16 -27.92 9.80
N THR A 5 16.06 -27.99 10.76
CA THR A 5 16.04 -27.13 11.98
C THR A 5 17.41 -26.94 12.63
N ALA A 6 18.35 -27.89 12.46
CA ALA A 6 19.63 -27.82 13.17
C ALA A 6 20.53 -26.64 12.76
N LEU A 7 20.60 -26.31 11.46
CA LEU A 7 21.49 -25.25 10.95
C LEU A 7 21.02 -23.82 11.30
N SER A 8 19.72 -23.60 11.39
CA SER A 8 19.15 -22.30 11.77
C SER A 8 19.25 -22.04 13.27
N GLU A 9 19.08 -23.08 14.10
CA GLU A 9 19.22 -22.96 15.55
C GLU A 9 20.68 -22.75 16.00
N GLU A 10 21.64 -23.38 15.32
CA GLU A 10 23.07 -23.21 15.62
C GLU A 10 23.56 -21.79 15.26
N LEU A 11 23.06 -21.21 14.17
CA LEU A 11 23.33 -19.82 13.80
C LEU A 11 22.70 -18.82 14.78
N LEU A 12 21.48 -19.11 15.26
CA LEU A 12 20.82 -18.32 16.29
C LEU A 12 21.56 -18.35 17.62
N ARG A 13 22.14 -19.51 18.01
CA ARG A 13 22.96 -19.61 19.23
C ARG A 13 24.25 -18.82 19.14
N ARG A 14 24.96 -18.87 18.01
CA ARG A 14 26.17 -18.07 17.79
C ARG A 14 25.90 -16.56 17.89
N LEU A 15 24.77 -16.09 17.37
CA LEU A 15 24.40 -14.67 17.48
C LEU A 15 24.13 -14.22 18.92
N ILE A 16 23.69 -15.13 19.80
CA ILE A 16 23.38 -14.83 21.21
C ILE A 16 24.64 -14.91 22.09
N GLU A 17 25.60 -15.76 21.75
CA GLU A 17 26.82 -15.93 22.53
C GLU A 17 27.81 -14.76 22.37
N ASP A 18 27.75 -14.03 21.25
CA ASP A 18 28.59 -12.85 21.01
C ASP A 18 28.16 -11.60 21.82
N ASP A 19 26.95 -11.58 22.39
CA ASP A 19 26.42 -10.44 23.18
C ASP A 19 26.95 -10.39 24.64
N ASN A 20 27.62 -11.43 25.14
CA ASN A 20 28.03 -11.53 26.55
C ASN A 20 29.48 -11.14 26.85
N ASN A 21 30.21 -10.57 25.89
CA ASN A 21 31.61 -10.17 26.08
C ASN A 21 31.89 -8.77 25.54
N GLU A 22 31.20 -7.76 26.06
CA GLU A 22 31.63 -6.36 25.93
C GLU A 22 32.18 -5.85 27.27
N ASP A 23 33.49 -5.99 27.40
CA ASP A 23 34.31 -5.30 28.39
C ASP A 23 34.19 -3.78 28.20
N LEU A 24 34.01 -3.09 29.34
CA LEU A 24 34.00 -1.65 29.50
C LEU A 24 35.30 -1.02 28.98
N SER A 25 35.23 -0.30 27.87
CA SER A 25 36.27 0.63 27.41
C SER A 25 35.67 2.02 27.20
N SER A 26 35.83 2.86 28.23
CA SER A 26 35.75 4.31 28.17
C SER A 26 36.72 4.86 27.12
N ASP A 27 36.21 5.69 26.19
CA ASP A 27 36.82 6.89 25.61
C ASP A 27 36.55 7.02 24.10
N SER A 28 35.65 7.95 23.72
CA SER A 28 35.91 9.00 22.70
C SER A 28 34.62 9.72 22.29
N ASP A 29 34.49 10.94 22.80
CA ASP A 29 33.60 11.97 22.28
C ASP A 29 33.93 12.36 20.83
N ALA A 30 32.92 12.93 20.14
CA ALA A 30 32.99 13.71 18.89
C ALA A 30 32.76 13.02 17.52
N ARG A 31 31.88 12.00 17.44
CA ARG A 31 31.35 11.47 16.16
C ARG A 31 29.86 11.15 16.16
N THR A 32 29.04 11.87 16.93
CA THR A 32 27.59 11.75 16.84
C THR A 32 27.10 12.45 15.57
N ASN A 33 27.29 11.76 14.44
CA ASN A 33 26.53 12.04 13.23
C ASN A 33 25.05 11.88 13.61
N PRO A 34 24.23 12.96 13.65
CA PRO A 34 22.81 12.81 13.93
C PRO A 34 22.27 11.80 12.92
N GLU A 35 21.51 10.81 13.39
CA GLU A 35 21.01 9.74 12.54
C GLU A 35 20.35 10.37 11.29
N PRO A 36 20.89 10.15 10.08
CA PRO A 36 20.51 10.93 8.90
C PRO A 36 19.05 10.68 8.48
N TYR A 37 18.42 9.66 9.06
CA TYR A 37 17.04 9.29 8.83
C TYR A 37 16.46 8.63 10.08
N LYS A 38 15.17 8.85 10.30
CA LYS A 38 14.38 8.17 11.33
C LYS A 38 13.63 7.01 10.68
N VAL A 39 13.99 5.78 11.02
CA VAL A 39 13.31 4.58 10.51
C VAL A 39 12.02 4.36 11.30
N HIS A 40 10.90 4.27 10.59
CA HIS A 40 9.62 3.84 11.14
C HIS A 40 9.31 2.45 10.62
N LEU A 41 9.32 1.45 11.50
CA LEU A 41 8.87 0.09 11.18
C LEU A 41 7.34 0.09 11.14
N ILE A 42 6.79 -0.40 10.05
CA ILE A 42 5.34 -0.60 9.88
C ILE A 42 5.11 -2.10 9.99
N ASP A 43 4.74 -2.54 11.19
CA ASP A 43 4.49 -3.96 11.48
C ASP A 43 3.01 -4.35 11.29
N ASP A 44 2.14 -3.34 11.20
CA ASP A 44 0.71 -3.54 11.11
C ASP A 44 0.27 -3.71 9.66
N CYS A 45 -0.22 -4.92 9.33
CA CYS A 45 -0.78 -5.24 8.02
C CYS A 45 -2.01 -4.38 7.69
N SER A 46 -2.67 -3.82 8.71
CA SER A 46 -3.79 -2.87 8.57
C SER A 46 -3.39 -1.53 7.94
N PHE A 47 -2.09 -1.23 7.80
CA PHE A 47 -1.64 -0.03 7.11
C PHE A 47 -1.89 -0.11 5.60
N TRP A 48 -1.81 -1.31 5.03
CA TRP A 48 -2.02 -1.52 3.60
C TRP A 48 -3.50 -1.69 3.33
N LEU A 49 -4.13 -0.66 2.81
CA LEU A 49 -5.57 -0.61 2.59
C LEU A 49 -5.92 -0.80 1.11
N ASP A 50 -6.98 -1.56 0.83
CA ASP A 50 -7.49 -1.74 -0.53
C ASP A 50 -8.46 -0.61 -0.91
N PHE A 51 -7.90 0.41 -1.56
CA PHE A 51 -8.69 1.51 -2.10
C PHE A 51 -9.48 1.13 -3.36
N LYS A 52 -9.07 0.09 -4.08
CA LYS A 52 -9.76 -0.34 -5.31
C LYS A 52 -11.10 -0.96 -4.96
N GLN A 53 -11.12 -1.88 -4.00
CA GLN A 53 -12.36 -2.53 -3.55
C GLN A 53 -13.34 -1.52 -2.95
N THR A 54 -12.84 -0.55 -2.18
CA THR A 54 -13.68 0.52 -1.62
C THR A 54 -14.16 1.48 -2.69
N ALA A 55 -13.33 1.85 -3.66
CA ALA A 55 -13.74 2.64 -4.82
C ALA A 55 -14.84 1.94 -5.64
N ASP A 56 -14.70 0.64 -5.94
CA ASP A 56 -15.74 -0.15 -6.64
C ASP A 56 -17.06 -0.22 -5.87
N THR A 57 -16.99 -0.11 -4.54
CA THR A 57 -18.18 -0.09 -3.67
C THR A 57 -18.84 1.28 -3.66
N ILE A 58 -18.06 2.36 -3.62
CA ILE A 58 -18.56 3.74 -3.59
C ILE A 58 -19.06 4.20 -4.96
N LEU A 59 -18.26 3.96 -6.01
CA LEU A 59 -18.42 4.49 -7.37
C LEU A 59 -19.37 3.66 -8.25
N ARG A 60 -20.20 2.79 -7.66
CA ARG A 60 -21.24 2.10 -8.42
C ARG A 60 -22.14 3.12 -9.09
N ASN A 61 -22.40 2.92 -10.39
CA ASN A 61 -23.31 3.74 -11.19
C ASN A 61 -24.67 3.90 -10.50
N ARG A 62 -24.83 4.99 -9.75
CA ARG A 62 -26.09 5.33 -9.10
C ARG A 62 -27.05 5.77 -10.20
N LYS A 63 -28.19 5.10 -10.30
CA LYS A 63 -29.32 5.60 -11.08
C LYS A 63 -29.88 6.80 -10.31
N TRP A 64 -29.59 8.01 -10.77
CA TRP A 64 -30.33 9.18 -10.30
C TRP A 64 -31.63 9.25 -11.09
N ALA A 65 -32.73 9.42 -10.37
CA ALA A 65 -34.06 9.50 -10.94
C ALA A 65 -34.45 10.96 -11.03
N ASP A 66 -34.40 11.51 -12.23
CA ASP A 66 -35.22 12.66 -12.63
C ASP A 66 -35.99 12.23 -13.88
N GLY A 67 -37.03 11.41 -13.68
CA GLY A 67 -38.02 11.01 -14.68
C GLY A 67 -37.56 10.14 -15.87
N GLU A 68 -36.33 10.29 -16.31
CA GLU A 68 -35.69 9.55 -17.40
C GLU A 68 -34.55 8.71 -16.85
N SER A 69 -34.43 7.52 -17.39
CA SER A 69 -33.50 6.47 -16.97
C SER A 69 -32.05 6.79 -17.35
N LEU A 70 -31.54 7.97 -17.01
CA LEU A 70 -30.18 8.37 -17.30
C LEU A 70 -29.23 7.73 -16.29
N GLN A 71 -28.65 6.59 -16.68
CA GLN A 71 -27.61 5.94 -15.91
C GLN A 71 -26.26 6.60 -16.18
N VAL A 72 -25.79 7.40 -15.23
CA VAL A 72 -24.48 8.06 -15.30
C VAL A 72 -23.38 7.02 -15.06
N LYS A 73 -22.44 6.93 -16.00
CA LYS A 73 -21.23 6.11 -15.91
C LYS A 73 -20.11 6.94 -15.31
N TRP A 74 -19.94 6.93 -13.99
CA TRP A 74 -19.00 7.81 -13.30
C TRP A 74 -17.56 7.67 -13.78
N ASN A 75 -17.11 6.45 -14.08
CA ASN A 75 -15.76 6.17 -14.54
C ASN A 75 -15.45 6.68 -15.96
N SER A 76 -16.47 7.08 -16.72
CA SER A 76 -16.30 7.61 -18.08
C SER A 76 -16.37 9.13 -18.12
N ILE A 77 -16.70 9.79 -17.01
CA ILE A 77 -16.80 11.24 -16.97
C ILE A 77 -15.39 11.83 -17.07
N ASN A 78 -15.18 12.63 -18.12
CA ASN A 78 -13.89 13.28 -18.35
C ASN A 78 -13.82 14.64 -17.63
N TRP A 79 -14.95 15.36 -17.54
CA TRP A 79 -15.02 16.72 -16.99
C TRP A 79 -16.20 16.88 -16.04
N LEU A 80 -15.93 17.46 -14.87
CA LEU A 80 -16.93 17.90 -13.90
C LEU A 80 -16.84 19.42 -13.76
N ASN A 81 -17.98 20.10 -13.87
CA ASN A 81 -18.08 21.53 -13.72
C ASN A 81 -19.09 21.87 -12.61
N TYR A 82 -18.66 22.74 -11.72
CA TYR A 82 -19.43 23.22 -10.57
C TYR A 82 -19.53 24.73 -10.67
N SER A 83 -20.75 25.25 -10.69
CA SER A 83 -20.99 26.69 -10.70
C SER A 83 -21.57 27.13 -9.36
N ILE A 84 -21.10 28.27 -8.87
CA ILE A 84 -21.66 28.91 -7.66
C ILE A 84 -23.09 29.40 -7.94
N GLU A 85 -23.42 29.75 -9.19
CA GLU A 85 -24.75 30.19 -9.59
C GLU A 85 -25.80 29.06 -9.49
N TRP A 86 -25.35 27.82 -9.69
CA TRP A 86 -26.19 26.62 -9.71
C TRP A 86 -25.68 25.58 -8.70
N PRO A 87 -25.74 25.87 -7.38
CA PRO A 87 -25.12 25.02 -6.36
C PRO A 87 -25.77 23.63 -6.26
N THR A 88 -26.97 23.48 -6.81
CA THR A 88 -27.73 22.22 -6.82
C THR A 88 -27.54 21.42 -8.10
N GLU A 89 -26.64 21.81 -8.98
CA GLU A 89 -26.42 21.15 -10.27
C GLU A 89 -24.96 20.73 -10.44
N ILE A 90 -24.76 19.50 -10.90
CA ILE A 90 -23.46 18.99 -11.30
C ILE A 90 -23.49 18.83 -12.82
N HIS A 91 -22.65 19.60 -13.50
CA HIS A 91 -22.53 19.57 -14.96
C HIS A 91 -21.37 18.64 -15.30
N PHE A 92 -21.60 17.67 -16.17
CA PHE A 92 -20.59 16.66 -16.50
C PHE A 92 -20.58 16.33 -17.99
N ARG A 93 -19.42 15.96 -18.54
CA ARG A 93 -19.25 15.64 -19.97
C ARG A 93 -18.45 14.35 -20.13
N TYR A 94 -18.87 13.55 -21.11
CA TYR A 94 -18.09 12.44 -21.67
C TYR A 94 -17.20 13.00 -22.78
N ASP A 95 -17.73 13.18 -23.99
CA ASP A 95 -16.92 13.60 -25.16
C ASP A 95 -17.29 14.96 -25.74
N SER A 96 -18.56 15.39 -25.72
CA SER A 96 -19.00 16.63 -26.40
C SER A 96 -19.88 17.53 -25.54
N ASP A 97 -21.07 17.05 -25.16
CA ASP A 97 -22.09 17.90 -24.55
C ASP A 97 -22.12 17.76 -23.02
N PHE A 98 -22.42 18.88 -22.34
CA PHE A 98 -22.63 18.88 -20.90
C PHE A 98 -24.01 18.33 -20.57
N SER A 99 -24.03 17.26 -19.79
CA SER A 99 -25.22 16.73 -19.13
C SER A 99 -25.30 17.29 -17.71
N VAL A 100 -26.52 17.46 -17.21
CA VAL A 100 -26.76 18.06 -15.89
C VAL A 100 -27.39 17.04 -14.95
N ILE A 101 -26.83 16.90 -13.75
CA ILE A 101 -27.42 16.14 -12.65
C ILE A 101 -27.91 17.14 -11.61
N LYS A 102 -29.22 17.11 -11.32
CA LYS A 102 -29.78 17.88 -10.20
C LYS A 102 -29.57 17.15 -8.89
N VAL A 103 -28.78 17.75 -8.01
CA VAL A 103 -28.60 17.32 -6.62
C VAL A 103 -29.76 17.88 -5.81
N ASN A 104 -30.92 17.22 -5.88
CA ASN A 104 -32.06 17.62 -5.08
C ASN A 104 -31.78 17.37 -3.58
N GLU A 105 -31.96 18.39 -2.74
CA GLU A 105 -31.88 18.32 -1.27
C GLU A 105 -32.99 17.49 -0.62
N SER A 106 -33.71 16.63 -1.36
CA SER A 106 -34.83 15.87 -0.82
C SER A 106 -34.32 14.79 0.13
N ARG A 107 -34.12 15.23 1.38
CA ARG A 107 -33.84 14.48 2.60
C ARG A 107 -35.01 13.52 2.82
N ARG A 108 -35.05 12.42 2.08
CA ARG A 108 -35.52 11.18 2.70
C ARG A 108 -34.61 10.99 3.89
N ARG A 109 -35.18 10.98 5.10
CA ARG A 109 -34.48 10.67 6.35
C ARG A 109 -33.52 9.54 6.04
N MET A 110 -32.25 9.87 5.85
CA MET A 110 -31.23 8.86 5.80
C MET A 110 -31.27 8.33 7.22
N THR A 111 -31.87 7.15 7.40
CA THR A 111 -31.42 6.24 8.44
C THR A 111 -29.90 6.35 8.40
N PRO A 112 -29.23 6.68 9.53
CA PRO A 112 -27.77 6.81 9.54
C PRO A 112 -27.26 5.53 8.93
N ASN A 113 -26.82 5.63 7.67
CA ASN A 113 -26.50 4.44 6.93
C ASN A 113 -25.31 3.92 7.70
N LYS A 114 -25.36 2.66 8.13
CA LYS A 114 -24.20 1.94 8.66
C LYS A 114 -23.16 1.73 7.54
N ASN A 115 -22.89 2.77 6.76
CA ASN A 115 -21.74 2.89 5.91
C ASN A 115 -20.64 3.45 6.82
N SER A 116 -20.26 2.70 7.86
CA SER A 116 -18.85 2.69 8.20
C SER A 116 -18.20 2.11 6.96
N LEU A 117 -17.67 3.00 6.10
CA LEU A 117 -16.77 2.58 5.03
C LEU A 117 -15.53 2.06 5.74
N GLU A 118 -15.59 0.80 6.14
CA GLU A 118 -14.48 0.08 6.72
C GLU A 118 -13.54 -0.24 5.57
N LEU A 119 -12.42 0.46 5.55
CA LEU A 119 -11.33 0.17 4.65
C LEU A 119 -10.85 -1.24 4.96
N VAL A 120 -10.89 -2.10 3.95
CA VAL A 120 -10.45 -3.49 4.06
C VAL A 120 -8.93 -3.52 3.89
N SER A 121 -8.26 -4.35 4.69
CA SER A 121 -6.83 -4.61 4.53
C SER A 121 -6.57 -5.26 3.17
N ALA A 122 -5.60 -4.73 2.42
CA ALA A 122 -5.18 -5.28 1.13
C ALA A 122 -4.49 -6.65 1.29
N TYR A 123 -3.90 -6.92 2.45
CA TYR A 123 -3.21 -8.16 2.75
C TYR A 123 -3.70 -8.74 4.07
N GLU A 124 -3.83 -10.08 4.14
CA GLU A 124 -4.24 -10.78 5.36
C GLU A 124 -3.11 -10.85 6.41
N GLY A 125 -1.87 -10.65 5.97
CA GLY A 125 -0.68 -10.77 6.81
C GLY A 125 0.58 -10.29 6.10
N PRO A 126 1.76 -10.43 6.75
CA PRO A 126 3.01 -9.99 6.17
C PRO A 126 3.32 -10.77 4.90
N ILE A 127 3.70 -10.04 3.85
CA ILE A 127 4.02 -10.63 2.55
C ILE A 127 5.42 -11.27 2.64
N PRO A 128 5.54 -12.60 2.51
CA PRO A 128 6.83 -13.26 2.62
C PRO A 128 7.68 -12.96 1.37
N PRO A 129 8.91 -12.43 1.52
CA PRO A 129 9.80 -12.22 0.38
C PRO A 129 10.14 -13.55 -0.34
N PRO A 130 10.37 -13.50 -1.66
CA PRO A 130 10.95 -14.62 -2.40
C PRO A 130 12.28 -15.07 -1.77
N PRO A 131 12.64 -16.36 -1.88
CA PRO A 131 13.84 -16.90 -1.23
C PRO A 131 15.14 -16.25 -1.73
N ALA A 132 15.19 -15.85 -3.00
CA ALA A 132 16.34 -15.13 -3.58
C ALA A 132 16.52 -13.75 -2.90
N LYS A 133 15.46 -12.96 -2.83
CA LYS A 133 15.47 -11.63 -2.18
C LYS A 133 15.74 -11.71 -0.68
N TYR A 134 15.21 -12.73 -0.01
CA TYR A 134 15.51 -12.97 1.40
C TYR A 134 16.99 -13.26 1.63
N LYS A 135 17.62 -14.05 0.76
CA LYS A 135 19.06 -14.30 0.83
C LYS A 135 19.87 -13.02 0.63
N ASP A 136 19.56 -12.25 -0.41
CA ASP A 136 20.25 -10.99 -0.68
C ASP A 136 20.10 -10.01 0.50
N LEU A 137 18.92 -9.98 1.13
CA LEU A 137 18.67 -9.18 2.33
C LEU A 137 19.55 -9.61 3.52
N MET A 138 19.73 -10.92 3.73
CA MET A 138 20.64 -11.42 4.77
C MET A 138 22.10 -11.08 4.46
N ASP A 139 22.52 -11.17 3.19
CA ASP A 139 23.87 -10.79 2.76
C ASP A 139 24.12 -9.28 3.00
N ILE A 140 23.12 -8.44 2.78
CA ILE A 140 23.16 -7.00 3.12
C ILE A 140 23.26 -6.78 4.63
N CYS A 141 22.55 -7.56 5.44
CA CYS A 141 22.70 -7.52 6.90
C CYS A 141 24.13 -7.89 7.32
N HIS A 142 24.72 -8.94 6.73
CA HIS A 142 26.08 -9.37 7.03
C HIS A 142 27.16 -8.35 6.65
N THR A 143 26.94 -7.56 5.59
CA THR A 143 27.85 -6.47 5.19
C THR A 143 27.73 -5.22 6.08
N LEU A 144 26.88 -5.23 7.10
CA LEU A 144 26.63 -4.12 8.04
C LEU A 144 26.17 -2.83 7.37
N VAL A 145 25.68 -2.90 6.13
CA VAL A 145 25.01 -1.79 5.45
C VAL A 145 23.72 -1.44 6.19
N ILE A 146 23.00 -2.46 6.66
CA ILE A 146 21.87 -2.32 7.59
C ILE A 146 22.41 -2.44 9.03
N PRO A 147 22.06 -1.50 9.94
CA PRO A 147 22.46 -1.57 11.34
C PRO A 147 21.98 -2.86 12.03
N ARG A 148 22.82 -3.42 12.93
CA ARG A 148 22.56 -4.68 13.65
C ARG A 148 21.24 -4.68 14.44
N THR A 149 20.80 -3.50 14.88
CA THR A 149 19.51 -3.29 15.58
C THR A 149 18.32 -3.83 14.80
N PHE A 150 18.38 -3.83 13.46
CA PHE A 150 17.29 -4.28 12.59
C PHE A 150 17.46 -5.73 12.10
N HIS A 151 18.61 -6.38 12.33
CA HIS A 151 18.86 -7.73 11.80
C HIS A 151 17.86 -8.75 12.34
N LYS A 152 17.51 -8.64 13.63
CA LYS A 152 16.51 -9.51 14.26
C LYS A 152 15.14 -9.43 13.59
N TYR A 153 14.76 -8.24 13.14
CA TYR A 153 13.50 -8.02 12.43
C TYR A 153 13.50 -8.74 11.08
N TYR A 154 14.53 -8.49 10.27
CA TYR A 154 14.63 -9.10 8.95
C TYR A 154 14.76 -10.63 9.02
N ALA A 155 15.50 -11.14 10.00
CA ALA A 155 15.65 -12.58 10.23
C ALA A 155 14.34 -13.28 10.69
N ALA A 156 13.39 -12.51 11.23
CA ALA A 156 12.08 -13.02 11.65
C ALA A 156 11.05 -13.02 10.51
N LEU A 157 11.37 -12.48 9.33
CA LEU A 157 10.44 -12.46 8.20
C LEU A 157 10.16 -13.87 7.67
N PRO A 158 8.90 -14.22 7.40
CA PRO A 158 8.58 -15.50 6.78
C PRO A 158 9.14 -15.54 5.35
N SER A 159 9.82 -16.61 4.96
CA SER A 159 10.19 -16.84 3.56
C SER A 159 9.23 -17.84 2.93
N SER A 160 8.82 -17.60 1.68
CA SER A 160 7.93 -18.50 0.94
C SER A 160 8.49 -18.75 -0.45
N GLU A 161 8.65 -20.03 -0.80
CA GLU A 161 9.03 -20.45 -2.16
C GLU A 161 7.90 -20.22 -3.19
N SER A 162 6.67 -19.95 -2.72
CA SER A 162 5.49 -19.75 -3.57
C SER A 162 5.28 -18.29 -4.00
N THR A 163 6.04 -17.34 -3.46
CA THR A 163 5.90 -15.92 -3.82
C THR A 163 6.50 -15.69 -5.20
N ARG A 164 5.68 -15.30 -6.18
CA ARG A 164 6.15 -14.90 -7.51
C ARG A 164 7.01 -13.65 -7.39
N ASP A 165 8.21 -13.72 -7.96
CA ASP A 165 9.06 -12.56 -8.17
C ASP A 165 8.66 -11.90 -9.49
N ALA A 166 7.62 -11.06 -9.45
CA ALA A 166 7.20 -10.30 -10.61
C ALA A 166 6.52 -8.99 -10.18
N MET A 167 7.19 -7.88 -10.42
CA MET A 167 6.51 -6.73 -11.03
C MET A 167 6.68 -6.93 -12.54
N ASP A 168 5.58 -6.95 -13.29
CA ASP A 168 5.70 -6.73 -14.73
C ASP A 168 6.15 -5.27 -14.91
N GLU A 169 7.25 -5.07 -15.64
CA GLU A 169 7.66 -3.74 -16.10
C GLU A 169 6.60 -3.25 -17.08
N SER A 170 5.70 -2.36 -16.64
CA SER A 170 4.77 -1.67 -17.53
C SER A 170 5.37 -0.35 -17.97
N ASP A 171 6.52 -0.39 -18.64
CA ASP A 171 6.98 0.73 -19.46
C ASP A 171 6.40 0.54 -20.87
N VAL A 172 5.06 0.57 -20.97
CA VAL A 172 4.44 0.76 -22.28
C VAL A 172 4.59 2.24 -22.58
N GLU A 173 5.61 2.60 -23.35
CA GLU A 173 5.67 3.89 -24.02
C GLU A 173 4.38 4.02 -24.85
N GLU A 174 3.52 4.99 -24.51
CA GLU A 174 2.37 5.35 -25.35
C GLU A 174 2.93 5.90 -26.67
N GLU A 175 2.93 5.08 -27.73
CA GLU A 175 3.17 5.57 -29.09
C GLU A 175 2.07 6.58 -29.46
N ASP A 176 2.48 7.82 -29.68
CA ASP A 176 1.63 8.94 -30.06
C ASP A 176 1.06 8.67 -31.48
N PRO A 177 -0.27 8.56 -31.66
CA PRO A 177 -0.87 8.16 -32.94
C PRO A 177 -0.85 9.24 -34.03
N GLU A 178 -0.04 10.29 -33.92
CA GLU A 178 0.00 11.41 -34.87
C GLU A 178 1.00 11.24 -36.05
N ASP A 179 1.74 10.13 -36.13
CA ASP A 179 2.74 9.87 -37.20
C ASP A 179 2.30 8.84 -38.28
N LEU A 180 0.98 8.69 -38.55
CA LEU A 180 0.46 7.88 -39.66
C LEU A 180 -0.40 8.66 -40.67
#